data_AF-A0A1I4TA00-F1
#
_entry.id   AF-A0A1I4TA00-F1
#
_cell.length_a   1.000
_cell.length_b   1.000
_cell.length_c   1.000
_cell.angle_alpha   90.00
_cell.angle_beta   90.00
_cell.angle_gamma   90.00
#
_symmetry.space_group_name_H-M   'P 1'
#
loop_
_entity.id
_entity.type
_entity.pdbx_description
1 polymer ?
#
loop_
_entity_poly.entity_id
_entity_poly.type
_entity_poly.pdbx_seq_one_letter_code
_entity_poly.pdbx_strand_id
1 'polypeptide(L)'
;MEPEHQDYKGHHIELRVRDTGELRVLGAGRERELELLIDNKPIRYGQLPDGSYALHEYAYDWSNNLMDLAKKFIDYQDKVNMIRHESEANEGK
;
A
#
# COMPACT_ATOMS: atom_id res chain seq x y z
N MET A 1 -0.98 8.01 -18.41
CA MET A 1 -0.57 6.62 -18.11
C MET A 1 -1.85 5.85 -17.82
N GLU A 2 -1.98 4.64 -18.36
CA GLU A 2 -3.14 3.78 -18.08
C GLU A 2 -3.07 3.31 -16.62
N PRO A 3 -4.21 3.18 -15.92
CA PRO A 3 -4.21 2.65 -14.56
C PRO A 3 -3.78 1.18 -14.56
N GLU A 4 -2.74 0.86 -13.79
CA GLU A 4 -2.28 -0.53 -13.63
C GLU A 4 -3.14 -1.20 -12.55
N HIS A 5 -3.96 -2.17 -12.96
CA HIS A 5 -4.74 -2.98 -12.03
C HIS A 5 -4.28 -4.44 -12.03
N GLN A 6 -4.30 -5.05 -10.86
CA GLN A 6 -3.91 -6.44 -10.66
C GLN A 6 -4.63 -7.06 -9.46
N ASP A 7 -5.23 -8.21 -9.69
CA ASP A 7 -5.81 -9.02 -8.61
C ASP A 7 -4.75 -9.94 -7.99
N TYR A 8 -4.63 -9.91 -6.66
CA TYR A 8 -3.69 -10.74 -5.91
C TYR A 8 -4.33 -11.30 -4.64
N LYS A 9 -4.34 -12.64 -4.49
CA LYS A 9 -4.94 -13.35 -3.34
C LYS A 9 -6.40 -12.90 -3.03
N GLY A 10 -7.17 -12.54 -4.06
CA GLY A 10 -8.55 -12.06 -3.90
C GLY A 10 -8.68 -10.57 -3.55
N HIS A 11 -7.56 -9.84 -3.45
CA HIS A 11 -7.54 -8.39 -3.30
C HIS A 11 -7.27 -7.71 -4.64
N HIS A 12 -8.08 -6.71 -4.97
CA HIS A 12 -7.88 -5.89 -6.17
C HIS A 12 -6.90 -4.76 -5.89
N ILE A 13 -5.75 -4.74 -6.56
CA ILE A 13 -4.76 -3.68 -6.46
C ILE A 13 -4.90 -2.79 -7.68
N GLU A 14 -5.11 -1.50 -7.49
CA GLU A 14 -5.20 -0.51 -8.56
C GLU A 14 -4.22 0.63 -8.32
N LEU A 15 -3.44 0.98 -9.33
CA LEU A 15 -2.59 2.15 -9.38
C LEU A 15 -3.17 3.12 -10.40
N ARG A 16 -3.73 4.22 -9.92
CA ARG A 16 -4.28 5.27 -10.78
C ARG A 16 -3.51 6.57 -10.61
N VAL A 17 -3.42 7.35 -11.68
CA VAL A 17 -2.93 8.73 -11.56
C VAL A 17 -4.03 9.54 -10.87
N ARG A 18 -3.70 10.19 -9.76
CA ARG A 18 -4.55 11.14 -9.07
C ARG A 18 -4.65 12.39 -9.93
N ASP A 19 -5.79 12.59 -10.58
CA ASP A 19 -6.11 13.78 -11.35
C ASP A 19 -6.26 14.99 -10.41
N THR A 20 -5.14 15.54 -9.95
CA THR A 20 -5.12 16.72 -9.08
C THR A 20 -4.61 17.87 -9.92
N GLY A 21 -5.52 18.45 -10.70
CA GLY A 21 -5.24 19.47 -11.70
C GLY A 21 -4.59 20.76 -11.20
N GLU A 22 -4.31 20.96 -9.91
CA GLU A 22 -3.61 22.16 -9.45
C GLU A 22 -3.15 22.04 -7.98
N LEU A 23 -1.91 22.50 -7.74
CA LEU A 23 -1.45 23.16 -6.50
C LEU A 23 -0.90 22.34 -5.29
N ARG A 24 0.43 22.51 -5.14
CA ARG A 24 1.23 22.82 -3.92
C ARG A 24 2.01 21.70 -3.23
N VAL A 25 3.31 21.74 -3.54
CA VAL A 25 4.49 21.49 -2.70
C VAL A 25 4.22 21.62 -1.20
N LEU A 26 4.21 20.49 -0.48
CA LEU A 26 4.54 20.42 0.93
C LEU A 26 5.35 19.13 1.19
N GLY A 27 6.65 19.19 0.92
CA GLY A 27 7.65 18.45 1.70
C GLY A 27 7.56 16.92 1.76
N ALA A 28 7.61 16.24 0.63
CA ALA A 28 8.25 14.93 0.50
C ALA A 28 8.61 14.72 -0.97
N GLY A 29 9.79 14.17 -1.26
CA GLY A 29 10.37 14.16 -2.60
C GLY A 29 9.43 13.55 -3.65
N ARG A 30 9.17 14.33 -4.70
CA ARG A 30 8.72 13.87 -6.03
C ARG A 30 7.66 12.75 -5.97
N GLU A 31 6.60 12.98 -5.20
CA GLU A 31 5.38 12.18 -5.27
C GLU A 31 4.83 12.31 -6.70
N ARG A 32 5.25 11.41 -7.60
CA ARG A 32 4.50 11.17 -8.83
C ARG A 32 3.08 10.89 -8.38
N GLU A 33 2.15 11.63 -8.95
CA GLU A 33 0.74 11.77 -8.62
C GLU A 33 -0.02 10.45 -8.78
N LEU A 34 0.47 9.33 -8.24
CA LEU A 34 -0.18 8.03 -8.28
C LEU A 34 -0.88 7.82 -6.94
N GLU A 35 -2.00 7.12 -7.00
CA GLU A 35 -2.78 6.71 -5.85
C GLU A 35 -2.85 5.18 -5.93
N LEU A 36 -2.33 4.53 -4.89
CA LEU A 36 -2.42 3.09 -4.75
C LEU A 36 -3.74 2.80 -4.04
N LEU A 37 -4.57 1.96 -4.64
CA LEU A 37 -5.80 1.46 -4.04
C LEU A 37 -5.67 -0.05 -3.88
N ILE A 38 -6.04 -0.54 -2.70
CA ILE A 38 -6.15 -1.96 -2.42
C ILE A 38 -7.58 -2.21 -1.96
N ASP A 39 -8.31 -3.07 -2.66
CA ASP A 39 -9.72 -3.35 -2.38
C ASP A 39 -10.58 -2.06 -2.41
N ASN A 40 -10.33 -1.18 -3.39
CA ASN A 40 -10.91 0.17 -3.49
C ASN A 40 -10.58 1.12 -2.32
N LYS A 41 -9.69 0.74 -1.40
CA LYS A 41 -9.24 1.60 -0.29
C LYS A 41 -7.95 2.32 -0.68
N PRO A 42 -7.90 3.66 -0.62
CA PRO A 42 -6.70 4.41 -0.94
C PRO A 42 -5.64 4.20 0.14
N ILE A 43 -4.50 3.66 -0.26
CA ILE A 43 -3.33 3.44 0.59
C ILE A 43 -2.34 4.56 0.35
N ARG A 44 -1.99 5.26 1.44
CA ARG A 44 -0.97 6.30 1.40
C ARG A 44 0.40 5.67 1.33
N TYR A 45 1.21 6.13 0.39
CA TYR A 45 2.60 5.72 0.24
C TYR A 45 3.48 6.97 0.06
N GLY A 46 4.76 6.83 0.38
CA GLY A 46 5.78 7.83 0.13
C GLY A 46 6.89 7.25 -0.73
N GLN A 47 7.54 8.11 -1.53
CA GLN A 47 8.75 7.74 -2.25
C GLN A 47 9.99 8.21 -1.46
N LEU A 48 10.91 7.30 -1.22
CA LEU A 48 12.21 7.54 -0.62
C LEU A 48 13.15 8.18 -1.65
N PRO A 49 14.19 8.92 -1.20
CA PRO A 49 15.16 9.54 -2.10
C PRO A 49 15.93 8.54 -2.97
N ASP A 50 15.97 7.28 -2.56
CA ASP A 50 16.55 6.14 -3.29
C ASP A 50 15.69 5.70 -4.49
N GLY A 51 14.47 6.22 -4.63
CA GLY A 51 13.48 5.83 -5.63
C GLY A 51 12.57 4.68 -5.18
N SER A 52 12.89 4.03 -4.07
CA SER A 52 12.05 3.03 -3.40
C SER A 52 10.77 3.67 -2.84
N TYR A 53 9.66 2.93 -2.84
CA TYR A 53 8.39 3.32 -2.25
C TYR A 53 8.19 2.62 -0.90
N ALA A 54 7.55 3.32 0.04
CA ALA A 54 7.18 2.80 1.36
C ALA A 54 5.71 3.14 1.63
N LEU A 55 4.93 2.20 2.19
CA LEU A 55 3.55 2.48 2.58
C LEU A 55 3.54 3.14 3.95
N HIS A 56 2.68 4.13 4.15
CA HIS A 56 2.57 4.79 5.45
C HIS A 56 2.00 3.84 6.52
N GLU A 57 1.06 2.97 6.12
CA GLU A 57 0.50 1.94 7.01
C GLU A 57 1.43 0.73 7.19
N TYR A 58 2.42 0.57 6.31
CA TYR A 58 3.37 -0.54 6.33
C TYR A 58 4.78 -0.03 6.05
N ALA A 59 5.30 0.71 7.03
CA ALA A 59 6.64 1.29 7.02
C ALA A 59 7.73 0.28 7.40
N TYR A 60 7.40 -1.02 7.47
CA TYR A 60 8.35 -2.09 7.78
C TYR A 60 9.16 -2.53 6.55
N ASP A 61 8.60 -2.38 5.35
CA ASP A 61 9.23 -2.79 4.09
C ASP A 61 9.10 -1.65 3.07
N TRP A 62 10.07 -1.57 2.16
CA TRP A 62 10.07 -0.63 1.05
C TRP A 62 10.49 -1.37 -0.21
N SER A 63 9.88 -1.03 -1.33
CA SER A 63 10.15 -1.67 -2.62
C SER A 63 10.19 -0.63 -3.72
N ASN A 64 11.05 -0.83 -4.71
CA ASN A 64 11.11 0.02 -5.90
C ASN A 64 9.88 -0.13 -6.82
N ASN A 65 9.00 -1.07 -6.50
CA ASN A 65 7.77 -1.32 -7.23
C ASN A 65 6.55 -1.27 -6.28
N LEU A 66 5.63 -0.33 -6.52
CA LEU A 66 4.41 -0.17 -5.74
C LEU A 66 3.51 -1.41 -5.77
N MET A 67 3.45 -2.13 -6.90
CA MET A 67 2.67 -3.37 -7.00
C MET A 67 3.26 -4.48 -6.11
N ASP A 68 4.58 -4.62 -6.09
CA ASP A 68 5.25 -5.59 -5.23
C ASP A 68 5.03 -5.26 -3.74
N LEU A 69 5.13 -3.97 -3.40
CA LEU A 69 4.87 -3.48 -2.05
C LEU A 69 3.41 -3.72 -1.62
N ALA A 70 2.45 -3.51 -2.52
CA ALA A 70 1.03 -3.80 -2.28
C ALA A 70 0.78 -5.31 -2.02
N LYS A 71 1.44 -6.20 -2.78
CA LYS A 71 1.37 -7.65 -2.53
C LYS A 71 1.93 -8.03 -1.17
N LYS A 72 3.08 -7.46 -0.79
CA LYS A 72 3.68 -7.67 0.53
C LYS A 72 2.76 -7.17 1.65
N PHE A 73 2.10 -6.04 1.45
CA PHE A 73 1.12 -5.51 2.40
C PHE A 73 -0.06 -6.45 2.59
N ILE A 74 -0.61 -7.00 1.50
CA ILE A 74 -1.68 -8.01 1.56
C ILE A 74 -1.21 -9.26 2.33
N ASP A 75 0.00 -9.75 2.04
CA ASP A 75 0.57 -10.90 2.76
C ASP A 75 0.78 -10.61 4.26
N TYR A 76 1.18 -9.39 4.58
CA TYR A 76 1.30 -8.93 5.96
C TYR A 76 -0.05 -8.83 6.65
N GLN A 77 -1.07 -8.24 6.00
CA GLN A 77 -2.42 -8.17 6.55
C GLN A 77 -3.02 -9.56 6.79
N ASP A 78 -2.83 -10.50 5.86
CA ASP A 78 -3.26 -11.90 6.00
C ASP A 78 -2.62 -12.56 7.22
N LYS A 79 -1.30 -12.39 7.40
CA LYS A 79 -0.57 -12.89 8.58
C LYS A 79 -1.00 -12.23 9.89
N VAL A 80 -1.17 -10.91 9.90
CA VAL A 80 -1.60 -10.16 11.11
C VAL A 80 -3.03 -10.55 11.50
N ASN A 81 -3.91 -10.78 10.52
CA ASN A 81 -5.27 -11.23 10.76
C ASN A 81 -5.29 -12.66 11.33
N MET A 82 -4.43 -13.56 10.83
CA MET A 82 -4.23 -14.89 11.42
C MET A 82 -3.79 -14.83 12.89
N ILE A 83 -2.87 -13.93 13.25
CA ILE A 83 -2.38 -13.79 14.64
C ILE A 83 -3.48 -13.29 15.58
N ARG A 84 -4.36 -12.40 15.11
CA ARG A 84 -5.48 -11.90 15.91
C ARG A 84 -6.47 -13.01 16.25
N HIS A 85 -6.74 -13.91 15.30
CA HIS A 85 -7.68 -15.01 15.49
C HIS A 85 -7.19 -16.08 16.48
N GLU A 86 -5.88 -16.18 16.70
CA GLU A 86 -5.29 -17.11 17.68
C GLU A 86 -5.20 -16.51 19.09
N SER A 87 -5.17 -15.18 19.19
CA SER A 87 -5.09 -14.46 20.47
C SER A 87 -6.43 -14.49 21.23
N GLU A 88 -7.56 -14.51 20.53
CA GLU A 88 -8.90 -14.63 21.14
C GLU A 88 -9.23 -16.07 21.59
N ALA A 89 -8.48 -17.07 21.14
CA ALA A 89 -8.70 -18.48 21.49
C ALA A 89 -7.98 -18.93 22.77
N ASN A 90 -7.13 -18.09 23.38
CA ASN A 90 -6.30 -18.46 24.54
C ASN A 90 -6.62 -17.67 25.84
N GLU A 91 -7.59 -16.76 25.83
CA GLU A 91 -8.12 -16.07 27.04
C GLU A 91 -9.36 -16.78 27.64
N GLY A 92 -9.46 -18.10 27.47
CA GLY A 92 -10.58 -18.91 27.96
C GLY A 92 -10.16 -20.11 28.79
N LYS A 93 -9.11 -19.99 29.63
CA LYS A 93 -8.75 -21.04 30.60
C LYS A 93 -8.91 -20.56 32.04
#